data_AF-A0A3A5JIH8-F1
#
_entry.id   AF-A0A3A5JIH8-F1
#
_cell.length_a   1.000
_cell.length_b   1.000
_cell.length_c   1.000
_cell.angle_alpha   90.00
_cell.angle_beta   90.00
_cell.angle_gamma   90.00
#
_symmetry.space_group_name_H-M   'P 1'
#
loop_
_entity.id
_entity.type
_entity.pdbx_description
1 polymer ?
#
loop_
_entity_poly.entity_id
_entity_poly.type
_entity_poly.pdbx_seq_one_letter_code
_entity_poly.pdbx_strand_id
1 'polypeptide(L)'
;MTTNPDARFTIATVPPLYRVAIILSLVTGAIHLYLGISFITNPLGWSFLFAGIVFFVAPLAIFTSTRRRAVLLLGIPFTAGQIVIWYLITDSYGTLDVVDKATQAVLVLVLVALLYWDR
;
A
#
# COMPACT_ATOMS: atom_id res chain seq x y z
N MET A 1 31.32 12.93 15.81
CA MET A 1 30.55 12.54 14.62
C MET A 1 29.12 13.04 14.83
N THR A 2 28.78 14.20 14.27
CA THR A 2 27.45 14.81 14.42
C THR A 2 26.50 14.13 13.45
N THR A 3 25.54 13.34 13.94
CA THR A 3 24.45 12.84 13.09
C THR A 3 23.60 14.03 12.69
N ASN A 4 23.59 14.37 11.39
CA ASN A 4 22.74 15.43 10.87
C ASN A 4 21.26 15.06 11.15
N PRO A 5 20.55 15.80 12.03
CA PRO A 5 19.15 15.51 12.36
C PRO A 5 18.20 15.71 11.16
N ASP A 6 18.69 16.32 10.07
CA ASP A 6 17.92 16.65 8.87
C ASP A 6 18.09 15.63 7.73
N ALA A 7 18.69 14.46 7.98
CA ALA A 7 18.74 13.37 7.00
C ALA A 7 17.34 12.75 6.78
N ARG A 8 16.41 13.53 6.23
CA ARG A 8 15.15 13.06 5.70
C ARG A 8 15.45 12.04 4.61
N PHE A 9 14.65 10.97 4.54
CA PHE A 9 14.69 10.06 3.39
C PHE A 9 14.40 10.92 2.15
N THR A 10 15.37 11.05 1.25
CA THR A 10 15.15 11.72 -0.03
C THR A 10 14.95 10.64 -1.08
N ILE A 11 14.36 10.98 -2.23
CA ILE A 11 14.19 10.02 -3.33
C ILE A 11 15.54 9.36 -3.70
N ALA A 12 16.63 10.12 -3.63
CA ALA A 12 17.98 9.63 -3.90
C ALA A 12 18.45 8.54 -2.93
N THR A 13 18.01 8.57 -1.67
CA THR A 13 18.50 7.69 -0.60
C THR A 13 17.55 6.55 -0.22
N VAL A 14 16.34 6.51 -0.79
CA VAL A 14 15.37 5.42 -0.57
C VAL A 14 15.91 4.09 -1.12
N PRO A 15 16.05 3.04 -0.30
CA PRO A 15 16.48 1.72 -0.73
C PRO A 15 15.56 1.14 -1.81
N PRO A 16 16.08 0.33 -2.75
CA PRO A 16 15.28 -0.21 -3.85
C PRO A 16 13.99 -0.90 -3.42
N LEU A 17 14.02 -1.69 -2.34
CA LEU A 17 12.85 -2.42 -1.86
C LEU A 17 11.72 -1.51 -1.35
N TYR A 18 12.06 -0.36 -0.75
CA TYR A 18 11.06 0.66 -0.41
C TYR A 18 10.44 1.29 -1.66
N ARG A 19 11.21 1.50 -2.74
CA ARG A 19 10.67 2.00 -4.01
C ARG A 19 9.67 1.02 -4.61
N VAL A 20 9.98 -0.27 -4.57
CA VAL A 20 9.06 -1.33 -5.00
C VAL A 20 7.76 -1.28 -4.17
N ALA A 21 7.87 -1.21 -2.84
CA ALA A 21 6.69 -1.08 -1.96
C ALA A 21 5.83 0.14 -2.32
N ILE A 22 6.47 1.30 -2.55
CA ILE A 22 5.80 2.54 -2.93
C ILE A 22 5.08 2.34 -4.27
N ILE A 23 5.75 1.83 -5.31
CA ILE A 23 5.14 1.64 -6.63
C ILE A 23 3.95 0.68 -6.57
N LEU A 24 4.10 -0.47 -5.91
CA LEU A 24 3.00 -1.45 -5.76
C LEU A 24 1.80 -0.84 -5.02
N SER A 25 2.06 -0.05 -3.97
CA SER A 25 1.02 0.67 -3.23
C SER A 25 0.31 1.70 -4.11
N LEU A 26 1.05 2.48 -4.90
CA LEU A 26 0.47 3.48 -5.80
C LEU A 26 -0.36 2.85 -6.93
N VAL A 27 0.10 1.73 -7.51
CA VAL A 27 -0.66 0.97 -8.51
C VAL A 27 -1.98 0.47 -7.93
N THR A 28 -1.91 -0.17 -6.76
CA THR A 28 -3.11 -0.63 -6.03
C THR A 28 -4.06 0.54 -5.74
N GLY A 29 -3.51 1.67 -5.27
CA GLY A 29 -4.28 2.88 -4.98
C GLY A 29 -5.00 3.44 -6.21
N ALA A 30 -4.33 3.48 -7.36
CA ALA A 30 -4.92 3.95 -8.61
C ALA A 30 -6.09 3.05 -9.06
N ILE A 31 -5.94 1.72 -8.95
CA ILE A 31 -7.01 0.77 -9.25
C ILE A 31 -8.21 1.00 -8.31
N HIS A 32 -7.97 1.19 -7.02
CA HIS A 32 -9.03 1.43 -6.03
C HIS A 32 -9.75 2.77 -6.26
N LEU A 33 -9.05 3.83 -6.63
CA LEU A 33 -9.69 5.08 -6.99
C LEU A 33 -10.55 4.92 -8.25
N TYR A 34 -10.06 4.22 -9.27
CA TYR A 34 -10.83 3.91 -10.47
C TYR A 34 -12.11 3.13 -10.12
N LEU A 35 -12.00 2.01 -9.40
CA LEU A 35 -13.15 1.22 -8.95
C LEU A 35 -14.10 2.04 -8.09
N GLY A 36 -13.57 2.84 -7.16
CA GLY A 36 -14.38 3.68 -6.29
C GLY A 36 -15.23 4.70 -7.05
N ILE A 37 -14.67 5.33 -8.08
CA ILE A 37 -15.40 6.23 -8.98
C ILE A 37 -16.40 5.45 -9.84
N SER A 38 -16.02 4.29 -10.38
CA SER A 38 -16.90 3.44 -11.19
C SER A 38 -18.12 2.92 -10.43
N PHE A 39 -18.01 2.76 -9.10
CA PHE A 39 -19.08 2.26 -8.23
C PHE A 39 -19.56 3.31 -7.22
N ILE A 40 -19.46 4.61 -7.53
CA ILE A 40 -19.68 5.70 -6.57
C ILE A 40 -21.06 5.72 -5.89
N THR A 41 -22.08 5.14 -6.53
CA THR A 41 -23.44 5.03 -5.99
C THR A 41 -23.64 3.81 -5.08
N ASN A 42 -22.65 2.90 -5.00
CA ASN A 42 -22.66 1.71 -4.17
C ASN A 42 -21.77 1.92 -2.92
N PRO A 43 -22.19 1.48 -1.72
CA PRO A 43 -21.34 1.51 -0.52
C PRO A 43 -19.94 0.90 -0.72
N LEU A 44 -19.81 -0.14 -1.55
CA LEU A 44 -18.52 -0.73 -1.91
C LEU A 44 -17.60 0.25 -2.65
N GLY A 45 -18.15 1.12 -3.52
CA GLY A 45 -17.37 2.17 -4.19
C GLY A 45 -16.71 3.12 -3.20
N TRP A 46 -17.42 3.50 -2.14
CA TRP A 46 -16.85 4.33 -1.07
C TRP A 46 -15.73 3.62 -0.30
N SER A 47 -15.87 2.31 -0.07
CA SER A 47 -14.79 1.52 0.54
C SER A 47 -13.54 1.48 -0.34
N PHE A 48 -13.70 1.37 -1.66
CA PHE A 48 -12.59 1.45 -2.60
C PHE A 48 -11.95 2.84 -2.62
N LEU A 49 -12.73 3.93 -2.59
CA LEU A 49 -12.17 5.28 -2.51
C LEU A 49 -11.33 5.48 -1.24
N PHE A 50 -11.85 5.06 -0.08
CA PHE A 50 -11.12 5.10 1.17
C PHE A 50 -9.81 4.30 1.06
N ALA A 51 -9.88 3.08 0.55
CA ALA A 51 -8.70 2.24 0.38
C ALA A 51 -7.69 2.85 -0.58
N GLY A 52 -8.14 3.43 -1.69
CA GLY A 52 -7.30 4.13 -2.66
C GLY A 52 -6.52 5.27 -2.01
N ILE A 53 -7.20 6.11 -1.21
CA ILE A 53 -6.54 7.19 -0.45
C ILE A 53 -5.49 6.62 0.51
N VAL A 54 -5.81 5.56 1.26
CA VAL A 54 -4.86 4.93 2.19
C VAL A 54 -3.62 4.42 1.44
N PHE A 55 -3.78 3.76 0.29
CA PHE A 55 -2.68 3.27 -0.54
C PHE A 55 -1.83 4.39 -1.17
N PHE A 56 -2.36 5.60 -1.35
CA PHE A 56 -1.57 6.77 -1.75
C PHE A 56 -0.86 7.44 -0.57
N VAL A 57 -1.54 7.61 0.56
CA VAL A 57 -1.04 8.38 1.70
C VAL A 57 -0.02 7.59 2.52
N ALA A 58 -0.27 6.31 2.78
CA ALA A 58 0.60 5.46 3.58
C ALA A 58 2.07 5.41 3.10
N PRO A 59 2.38 5.18 1.80
CA PRO A 59 3.77 5.18 1.34
C PRO A 59 4.45 6.56 1.48
N LEU A 60 3.71 7.67 1.42
CA LEU A 60 4.29 9.00 1.62
C LEU A 60 4.77 9.22 3.06
N ALA A 61 4.17 8.52 4.03
CA ALA A 61 4.59 8.59 5.43
C ALA A 61 6.02 8.08 5.66
N ILE A 62 6.61 7.30 4.74
CA ILE A 62 7.99 6.82 4.83
C ILE A 62 9.01 7.99 4.83
N PHE A 63 8.67 9.07 4.12
CA PHE A 63 9.52 10.25 3.96
C PHE A 63 9.45 11.22 5.15
N THR A 64 8.35 11.22 5.88
CA THR A 64 8.06 12.21 6.93
C THR A 64 8.06 11.61 8.35
N SER A 65 7.93 10.28 8.47
CA SER A 65 7.74 9.61 9.75
C SER A 65 9.03 8.96 10.27
N THR A 66 9.36 9.23 11.52
CA THR A 66 10.31 8.43 12.32
C THR A 66 9.74 7.06 12.70
N ARG A 67 8.44 6.80 12.46
CA ARG A 67 7.74 5.54 12.79
C ARG A 67 7.54 4.64 11.57
N ARG A 68 8.55 4.51 10.70
CA ARG A 68 8.48 3.67 9.47
C ARG A 68 8.02 2.25 9.76
N ARG A 69 8.51 1.65 10.85
CA ARG A 69 8.11 0.31 11.28
C ARG A 69 6.61 0.21 11.56
N ALA A 70 5.98 1.24 12.13
CA ALA A 70 4.54 1.24 12.36
C ALA A 70 3.77 1.30 11.03
N VAL A 71 4.25 2.07 10.05
CA VAL A 71 3.66 2.13 8.70
C VAL A 71 3.69 0.75 8.03
N LEU A 72 4.83 0.07 8.08
CA LEU A 72 4.98 -1.29 7.54
C LEU A 72 4.06 -2.29 8.26
N LEU A 73 4.05 -2.26 9.60
CA LEU A 73 3.24 -3.15 10.43
C LEU A 73 1.73 -2.94 10.23
N LEU A 74 1.27 -1.72 9.96
CA LEU A 74 -0.13 -1.42 9.67
C LEU A 74 -0.49 -1.73 8.21
N GLY A 75 0.45 -1.52 7.29
CA GLY A 75 0.27 -1.83 5.87
C GLY A 75 -0.02 -3.31 5.62
N ILE A 76 0.66 -4.21 6.33
CA ILE A 76 0.46 -5.66 6.19
C ILE A 76 -1.00 -6.10 6.45
N PRO A 77 -1.59 -5.89 7.64
CA PRO A 77 -2.95 -6.30 7.92
C PRO A 77 -3.97 -5.52 7.10
N PHE A 78 -3.70 -4.25 6.77
CA PHE A 78 -4.57 -3.48 5.88
C PHE A 78 -4.65 -4.11 4.48
N THR A 79 -3.50 -4.35 3.84
CA THR A 79 -3.42 -4.93 2.49
C THR A 79 -3.88 -6.39 2.46
N ALA A 80 -3.43 -7.22 3.41
CA ALA A 80 -3.90 -8.61 3.50
C ALA A 80 -5.41 -8.70 3.77
N GLY A 81 -5.93 -7.78 4.60
CA GLY A 81 -7.36 -7.64 4.86
C GLY A 81 -8.16 -7.35 3.59
N GLN A 82 -7.66 -6.50 2.69
CA GLN A 82 -8.31 -6.26 1.39
C GLN A 82 -8.43 -7.54 0.55
N ILE A 83 -7.39 -8.38 0.52
CA ILE A 83 -7.41 -9.67 -0.20
C ILE A 83 -8.46 -10.61 0.39
N VAL A 84 -8.46 -10.78 1.71
CA VAL A 84 -9.41 -11.65 2.42
C VAL A 84 -10.84 -11.14 2.23
N ILE A 85 -11.09 -9.86 2.48
CA ILE A 85 -12.42 -9.25 2.36
C ILE A 85 -12.94 -9.40 0.92
N TRP A 86 -12.12 -9.11 -0.08
CA TRP A 86 -12.48 -9.31 -1.48
C TRP A 86 -12.91 -10.75 -1.74
N TYR A 87 -12.14 -11.75 -1.30
CA TYR A 87 -12.49 -13.16 -1.50
C TYR A 87 -13.80 -13.56 -0.82
N LEU A 88 -14.16 -12.91 0.30
CA LEU A 88 -15.36 -13.23 1.06
C LEU A 88 -16.65 -12.59 0.52
N ILE A 89 -16.54 -11.43 -0.16
CA ILE A 89 -17.72 -10.62 -0.51
C ILE A 89 -17.93 -10.42 -2.01
N THR A 90 -16.98 -10.85 -2.86
CA THR A 90 -17.10 -10.73 -4.32
C THR A 90 -17.43 -12.08 -4.96
N ASP A 91 -18.31 -12.03 -5.96
CA ASP A 91 -18.49 -13.12 -6.94
C ASP A 91 -17.76 -12.81 -8.27
N SER A 92 -17.11 -11.64 -8.37
CA SER A 92 -16.45 -11.15 -9.58
C SER A 92 -14.92 -11.29 -9.48
N TYR A 93 -14.35 -11.95 -10.49
CA TYR A 93 -12.91 -12.14 -10.70
C TYR A 93 -12.47 -11.51 -12.02
N GLY A 94 -12.86 -10.26 -12.25
CA GLY A 94 -12.42 -9.53 -13.42
C GLY A 94 -10.89 -9.47 -13.47
N THR A 95 -10.31 -9.37 -14.68
CA THR A 95 -8.86 -9.33 -14.85
C THR A 95 -8.21 -8.25 -13.98
N LEU A 96 -8.85 -7.08 -13.87
CA LEU A 96 -8.34 -5.98 -13.04
C LEU A 96 -8.34 -6.33 -11.54
N ASP A 97 -9.38 -7.00 -11.05
CA ASP A 97 -9.48 -7.43 -9.67
C ASP A 97 -8.38 -8.43 -9.31
N VAL A 98 -8.14 -9.41 -10.18
CA VAL A 98 -7.10 -10.42 -9.99
C VAL A 98 -5.69 -9.78 -10.02
N VAL A 99 -5.44 -8.87 -10.96
CA VAL A 99 -4.16 -8.14 -11.05
C VAL A 99 -3.93 -7.29 -9.79
N ASP A 100 -4.96 -6.61 -9.28
CA ASP A 100 -4.89 -5.87 -8.03
C ASP A 100 -4.51 -6.78 -6.85
N LYS A 101 -5.17 -7.93 -6.71
CA LYS A 101 -4.88 -8.87 -5.61
C LYS A 101 -3.51 -9.53 -5.71
N ALA A 102 -3.04 -9.83 -6.92
CA ALA A 102 -1.67 -10.27 -7.13
C ALA A 102 -0.66 -9.17 -6.72
N THR A 103 -0.93 -7.91 -7.09
CA THR A 103 -0.11 -6.75 -6.72
C THR A 103 -0.07 -6.58 -5.19
N GLN A 104 -1.22 -6.70 -4.52
CA GLN A 104 -1.33 -6.66 -3.07
C GLN A 104 -0.59 -7.80 -2.38
N ALA A 105 -0.67 -9.04 -2.91
CA ALA A 105 0.05 -10.18 -2.36
C ALA A 105 1.58 -9.95 -2.41
N VAL A 106 2.08 -9.45 -3.55
CA VAL A 106 3.50 -9.07 -3.67
C VAL A 106 3.84 -7.93 -2.72
N LEU A 107 2.98 -6.92 -2.59
CA LEU A 107 3.18 -5.83 -1.63
C LEU A 107 3.30 -6.36 -0.19
N VAL A 108 2.44 -7.27 0.24
CA VAL A 108 2.53 -7.88 1.58
C VAL A 108 3.88 -8.57 1.78
N LEU A 109 4.34 -9.36 0.81
CA LEU A 109 5.66 -10.02 0.87
C LEU A 109 6.80 -9.00 0.98
N VAL A 110 6.73 -7.90 0.23
CA VAL A 110 7.71 -6.82 0.27
C VAL A 110 7.70 -6.10 1.63
N LEU A 111 6.53 -5.80 2.19
CA LEU A 111 6.41 -5.17 3.52
C LEU A 111 6.95 -6.08 4.62
N VAL A 112 6.67 -7.38 4.55
CA VAL A 112 7.23 -8.39 5.44
C VAL A 112 8.74 -8.44 5.32
N ALA A 113 9.29 -8.50 4.11
CA ALA A 113 10.72 -8.48 3.84
C ALA A 113 11.41 -7.24 4.44
N LEU A 114 10.82 -6.06 4.25
CA LEU A 114 11.32 -4.80 4.84
C LEU A 114 11.36 -4.86 6.38
N LEU A 115 10.37 -5.47 7.04
CA LEU A 115 10.38 -5.61 8.50
C LEU A 115 11.48 -6.53 9.05
N TYR A 116 11.94 -7.50 8.26
CA TYR A 116 12.97 -8.45 8.69
C TYR A 116 14.38 -8.02 8.29
N TRP A 117 14.56 -7.34 7.16
CA TRP A 117 15.87 -6.94 6.64
C TRP A 117 16.31 -5.52 7.02
N ASP A 118 15.40 -4.60 7.33
CA ASP A 118 15.71 -3.20 7.66
C ASP A 118 15.85 -2.98 9.19
N ARG A 119 16.41 -3.97 9.92
CA ARG A 119 16.62 -3.92 11.37
C ARG A 119 17.89 -3.17 11.77
#